data_AF-A0A7C7N2V1-F1
#
_entry.id   AF-A0A7C7N2V1-F1
#
_cell.length_a   1.000
_cell.length_b   1.000
_cell.length_c   1.000
_cell.angle_alpha   90.00
_cell.angle_beta   90.00
_cell.angle_gamma   90.00
#
_symmetry.space_group_name_H-M   'P 1'
#
loop_
_entity.id
_entity.type
_entity.pdbx_description
1 polymer ?
#
loop_
_entity_poly.entity_id
_entity_poly.type
_entity_poly.pdbx_seq_one_letter_code
_entity_poly.pdbx_strand_id
1 'polypeptide(L)'
;LPTHIHSRSANAKWLTEIAHKNPIWIHTKDAKRLGVDNGDLLKITTEIGWFIDKVWVTEAIKPGVVACSHHIGRWRRQQDAGNRLMSNTVDIRNMGDGKWQMRTVSGIEPWESKDPDTNRVWWRDGGVHQNITHAVNPDPISGAHCWLQKVSISKPKPDEKYGDVFVDTNKSFEHFKKWNGWAKERETHPNGLRRPLWMGRPLTPQKEQFYIKD
;
A
#
# COMPACT_ATOMS: atom_id res chain seq x y z
N LEU A 1 19.04 10.45 2.74
CA LEU A 1 19.48 9.09 3.10
C LEU A 1 18.32 8.12 2.89
N PRO A 2 18.46 7.04 2.11
CA PRO A 2 17.44 6.00 2.04
C PRO A 2 17.34 5.30 3.40
N THR A 3 16.21 5.45 4.09
CA THR A 3 16.00 4.91 5.45
C THR A 3 15.41 3.51 5.44
N HIS A 4 14.62 3.15 4.43
CA HIS A 4 14.00 1.84 4.34
C HIS A 4 14.19 1.16 2.99
N ILE A 5 14.37 -0.16 3.04
CA ILE A 5 14.54 -1.03 1.87
C ILE A 5 13.49 -2.13 1.96
N HIS A 6 12.38 -1.92 1.24
CA HIS A 6 11.22 -2.83 1.21
C HIS A 6 10.83 -3.31 2.62
N SER A 7 10.83 -4.63 2.85
CA SER A 7 10.41 -5.27 4.09
C SER A 7 11.54 -5.44 5.12
N ARG A 8 12.81 -5.11 4.80
CA ARG A 8 13.97 -5.62 5.56
C ARG A 8 14.53 -4.70 6.65
N SER A 9 14.19 -3.42 6.64
CA SER A 9 14.82 -2.40 7.49
C SER A 9 14.08 -2.06 8.77
N ALA A 10 12.84 -2.53 8.96
CA ALA A 10 12.03 -2.14 10.12
C ALA A 10 12.58 -2.57 11.48
N ASN A 11 13.47 -3.56 11.49
CA ASN A 11 14.07 -4.06 12.72
C ASN A 11 15.34 -3.28 13.12
N ALA A 12 15.72 -2.26 12.34
CA ALA A 12 16.85 -1.39 12.66
C ALA A 12 16.36 -0.13 13.38
N LYS A 13 16.51 -0.10 14.71
CA LYS A 13 16.02 0.99 15.57
C LYS A 13 16.39 2.40 15.08
N TRP A 14 17.65 2.61 14.65
CA TRP A 14 18.11 3.91 14.17
C TRP A 14 17.46 4.34 12.86
N LEU A 15 17.16 3.41 11.95
CA LEU A 15 16.48 3.73 10.69
C LEU A 15 15.01 4.06 10.94
N THR A 16 14.38 3.32 11.86
CA THR A 16 13.01 3.55 12.29
C THR A 16 12.85 4.91 12.99
N GLU A 17 13.81 5.29 13.83
CA GLU A 17 13.78 6.58 14.52
C GLU A 17 13.71 7.75 13.51
N ILE A 18 14.45 7.66 12.41
CA ILE A 18 14.43 8.66 11.34
C ILE A 18 13.10 8.65 10.57
N ALA A 19 12.55 7.47 10.27
CA ALA A 19 11.32 7.31 9.51
C ALA A 19 10.43 6.20 10.09
N HIS A 20 9.31 6.58 10.69
CA HIS A 20 8.36 5.64 11.30
C HIS A 20 6.90 5.87 10.86
N LYS A 21 6.66 6.86 10.00
CA LYS A 21 5.33 7.22 9.48
C LYS A 21 5.32 7.30 7.95
N ASN A 22 4.21 6.90 7.32
CA ASN A 22 3.98 7.04 5.87
C ASN A 22 2.77 7.92 5.53
N PRO A 23 2.69 9.16 6.05
CA PRO A 23 1.53 10.01 5.84
C PRO A 23 1.27 10.26 4.35
N ILE A 24 0.03 10.63 4.04
CA ILE A 24 -0.37 11.06 2.71
C ILE A 24 0.22 12.43 2.42
N TRP A 25 1.17 12.47 1.49
CA TRP A 25 1.70 13.72 0.96
C TRP A 25 0.66 14.33 0.03
N ILE A 26 0.30 15.57 0.28
CA ILE A 26 -0.69 16.31 -0.51
C ILE A 26 -0.22 17.74 -0.75
N HIS A 27 -0.47 18.24 -1.95
CA HIS A 27 -0.10 19.60 -2.32
C HIS A 27 -0.94 20.63 -1.54
N THR A 28 -0.34 21.76 -1.15
CA THR A 28 -0.99 22.86 -0.40
C THR A 28 -2.33 23.29 -1.00
N LYS A 29 -2.41 23.44 -2.33
CA LYS A 29 -3.65 23.75 -3.07
C LYS A 29 -4.76 22.71 -2.87
N ASP A 30 -4.43 21.42 -2.89
CA ASP A 30 -5.42 20.35 -2.73
C ASP A 30 -5.83 20.20 -1.27
N ALA A 31 -4.89 20.36 -0.33
CA ALA A 31 -5.17 20.40 1.11
C ALA A 31 -6.15 21.53 1.45
N LYS A 32 -5.91 22.75 0.93
CA LYS A 32 -6.82 23.89 1.07
C LYS A 32 -8.20 23.62 0.48
N ARG A 33 -8.28 22.98 -0.69
CA ARG A 33 -9.57 22.61 -1.32
C ARG A 33 -10.36 21.60 -0.47
N LEU A 34 -9.66 20.68 0.20
CA LEU A 34 -10.25 19.67 1.07
C LEU A 34 -10.49 20.18 2.51
N GLY A 35 -9.93 21.34 2.87
CA GLY A 35 -9.97 21.89 4.22
C GLY A 35 -9.32 20.97 5.25
N VAL A 36 -8.10 20.49 4.94
CA VAL A 36 -7.29 19.64 5.83
C VAL A 36 -5.90 20.23 6.01
N ASP A 37 -5.32 20.01 7.19
CA ASP A 37 -3.98 20.44 7.59
C ASP A 37 -3.11 19.25 8.01
N ASN A 38 -1.85 19.51 8.38
CA ASN A 38 -0.93 18.48 8.84
C ASN A 38 -1.48 17.72 10.05
N GLY A 39 -1.48 16.40 9.98
CA GLY A 39 -1.96 15.53 11.05
C GLY A 39 -3.46 15.21 10.99
N ASP A 40 -4.24 15.93 10.18
CA ASP A 40 -5.62 15.54 9.88
C ASP A 40 -5.66 14.17 9.19
N LEU A 41 -6.85 13.57 9.18
CA LEU A 41 -7.05 12.27 8.53
C LEU A 41 -7.68 12.43 7.15
N LEU A 42 -7.24 11.60 6.22
CA LEU A 42 -7.88 11.39 4.93
C LEU A 42 -8.22 9.92 4.74
N LYS A 43 -9.38 9.71 4.12
CA LYS A 43 -9.78 8.44 3.54
C LYS A 43 -9.33 8.38 2.10
N ILE A 44 -8.46 7.42 1.80
CA ILE A 44 -8.00 7.14 0.45
C ILE A 44 -8.76 5.93 -0.07
N THR A 45 -9.62 6.15 -1.06
CA THR A 45 -10.45 5.10 -1.66
C THR A 45 -9.85 4.68 -2.99
N THR A 46 -9.61 3.37 -3.13
CA THR A 46 -9.16 2.72 -4.37
C THR A 46 -10.33 1.97 -5.00
N GLU A 47 -10.09 1.27 -6.11
CA GLU A 47 -11.10 0.45 -6.78
C GLU A 47 -11.63 -0.71 -5.93
N ILE A 48 -10.82 -1.23 -4.99
CA ILE A 48 -11.13 -2.48 -4.26
C ILE A 48 -11.30 -2.27 -2.76
N GLY A 49 -11.07 -1.05 -2.25
CA GLY A 49 -11.03 -0.81 -0.82
C GLY A 49 -10.71 0.63 -0.45
N TRP A 50 -10.33 0.84 0.80
CA TRP A 50 -9.89 2.14 1.30
C TRP A 50 -9.03 1.99 2.54
N PHE A 51 -8.25 3.02 2.84
CA PHE A 51 -7.50 3.12 4.09
C PHE A 51 -7.53 4.56 4.62
N ILE A 52 -7.36 4.71 5.93
CA ILE A 52 -7.32 6.00 6.62
C ILE A 52 -5.90 6.30 7.10
N ASP A 53 -5.35 7.44 6.70
CA ASP A 53 -4.01 7.83 7.09
C ASP A 53 -3.92 9.35 7.33
N LYS A 54 -2.84 9.79 7.98
CA LYS A 54 -2.57 11.18 8.33
C LYS A 54 -2.09 11.97 7.12
N VAL A 55 -2.37 13.27 7.14
CA VAL A 55 -1.97 14.23 6.12
C VAL A 55 -0.59 14.81 6.41
N TRP A 56 0.21 14.92 5.36
CA TRP A 56 1.40 15.75 5.30
C TRP A 56 1.28 16.74 4.13
N VAL A 57 1.00 18.00 4.45
CA VAL A 57 0.88 19.09 3.48
C VAL A 57 2.28 19.54 3.05
N THR A 58 2.54 19.56 1.75
CA THR A 58 3.84 19.96 1.20
C THR A 58 3.70 20.49 -0.22
N GLU A 59 4.59 21.39 -0.65
CA GLU A 59 4.67 21.84 -2.05
C GLU A 59 5.52 20.90 -2.92
N ALA A 60 6.14 19.88 -2.32
CA ALA A 60 7.04 18.93 -2.99
C ALA A 60 6.33 17.84 -3.80
N ILE A 61 5.01 17.95 -4.02
CA ILE A 61 4.23 17.00 -4.80
C ILE A 61 3.33 17.73 -5.80
N LYS A 62 3.15 17.18 -7.01
CA LYS A 62 2.33 17.81 -8.04
C LYS A 62 0.87 17.97 -7.57
N PRO A 63 0.21 19.13 -7.79
CA PRO A 63 -1.22 19.27 -7.61
C PRO A 63 -2.03 18.19 -8.35
N GLY A 64 -3.03 17.64 -7.68
CA GLY A 64 -3.87 16.53 -8.14
C GLY A 64 -3.24 15.14 -7.95
N VAL A 65 -2.08 15.04 -7.31
CA VAL A 65 -1.41 13.77 -6.98
C VAL A 65 -1.20 13.70 -5.48
N VAL A 66 -1.41 12.51 -4.91
CA VAL A 66 -0.99 12.18 -3.54
C VAL A 66 0.05 11.08 -3.56
N ALA A 67 0.93 11.05 -2.56
CA ALA A 67 1.93 10.00 -2.41
C ALA A 67 1.88 9.40 -1.00
N CYS A 68 2.16 8.11 -0.91
CA CYS A 68 2.27 7.37 0.34
C CYS A 68 3.43 6.38 0.21
N SER A 69 4.29 6.31 1.23
CA SER A 69 5.41 5.37 1.24
C SER A 69 4.93 3.95 1.53
N HIS A 70 5.39 2.99 0.74
CA HIS A 70 5.05 1.56 0.93
C HIS A 70 5.93 0.81 1.92
N HIS A 71 6.92 1.48 2.50
CA HIS A 71 7.91 0.85 3.36
C HIS A 71 7.45 0.68 4.82
N ILE A 72 6.34 1.31 5.18
CA ILE A 72 5.81 1.46 6.55
C ILE A 72 4.34 1.01 6.54
N GLY A 73 3.77 0.68 7.69
CA GLY A 73 2.47 0.03 7.80
C GLY A 73 2.56 -1.46 8.07
N ARG A 74 3.65 -1.93 8.69
CA ARG A 74 3.69 -3.33 9.14
C ARG A 74 2.66 -3.52 10.24
N TRP A 75 2.12 -4.72 10.30
CA TRP A 75 1.12 -5.08 11.29
C TRP A 75 1.34 -6.50 11.77
N ARG A 76 0.81 -6.78 12.95
CA ARG A 76 0.74 -8.10 13.55
C ARG A 76 -0.58 -8.23 14.31
N ARG A 77 -1.12 -9.44 14.41
CA ARG A 77 -2.25 -9.70 15.30
C ARG A 77 -1.72 -9.89 16.73
N GLN A 78 -2.62 -9.89 17.71
CA GLN A 78 -2.26 -10.04 19.12
C GLN A 78 -1.46 -11.33 19.39
N GLN A 79 -1.85 -12.43 18.75
CA GLN A 79 -1.21 -13.74 18.86
C GLN A 79 0.11 -13.86 18.07
N ASP A 80 0.41 -12.92 17.17
CA ASP A 80 1.58 -13.02 16.31
C ASP A 80 2.84 -12.52 17.03
N ALA A 81 3.90 -13.32 16.98
CA ALA A 81 5.25 -12.88 17.32
C ALA A 81 5.82 -12.00 16.21
N GLY A 82 6.66 -11.02 16.55
CA GLY A 82 7.30 -10.18 15.54
C GLY A 82 7.94 -8.92 16.09
N ASN A 83 8.49 -8.14 15.17
CA ASN A 83 9.13 -6.86 15.46
C ASN A 83 8.10 -5.85 16.02
N ARG A 84 8.45 -5.21 17.14
CA ARG A 84 7.63 -4.18 17.81
C ARG A 84 8.03 -2.74 17.45
N LEU A 85 9.17 -2.54 16.77
CA LEU A 85 9.68 -1.22 16.40
C LEU A 85 8.86 -0.52 15.31
N MET A 86 8.19 -1.24 14.42
CA MET A 86 7.44 -0.65 13.28
C MET A 86 6.12 -1.36 12.97
N SER A 87 5.63 -2.21 13.87
CA SER A 87 4.43 -3.01 13.61
C SER A 87 3.31 -2.59 14.54
N ASN A 88 2.21 -2.12 13.96
CA ASN A 88 0.98 -1.91 14.71
C ASN A 88 0.37 -3.25 15.10
N THR A 89 -0.33 -3.29 16.22
CA THR A 89 -1.19 -4.41 16.56
C THR A 89 -2.55 -4.18 15.96
N VAL A 90 -3.06 -5.15 15.19
CA VAL A 90 -4.32 -5.02 14.45
C VAL A 90 -5.30 -6.13 14.78
N ASP A 91 -6.58 -5.82 14.64
CA ASP A 91 -7.70 -6.76 14.62
C ASP A 91 -8.21 -6.89 13.19
N ILE A 92 -8.35 -8.12 12.70
CA ILE A 92 -8.80 -8.41 11.33
C ILE A 92 -10.12 -9.14 11.40
N ARG A 93 -11.16 -8.54 10.83
CA ARG A 93 -12.51 -9.07 10.82
C ARG A 93 -12.94 -9.43 9.41
N ASN A 94 -13.45 -10.65 9.26
CA ASN A 94 -14.22 -11.03 8.09
C ASN A 94 -15.65 -10.48 8.27
N MET A 95 -16.06 -9.58 7.39
CA MET A 95 -17.37 -8.94 7.41
C MET A 95 -18.41 -9.72 6.58
N GLY A 96 -18.04 -10.88 6.04
CA GLY A 96 -18.85 -11.67 5.11
C GLY A 96 -18.75 -11.18 3.67
N ASP A 97 -19.13 -12.04 2.72
CA ASP A 97 -19.24 -11.70 1.30
C ASP A 97 -18.00 -11.00 0.72
N GLY A 98 -16.82 -11.59 0.97
CA GLY A 98 -15.53 -11.09 0.49
C GLY A 98 -15.02 -9.80 1.16
N LYS A 99 -15.75 -9.23 2.12
CA LYS A 99 -15.39 -7.97 2.77
C LYS A 99 -14.56 -8.21 4.02
N TRP A 100 -13.47 -7.47 4.14
CA TRP A 100 -12.54 -7.54 5.26
C TRP A 100 -12.26 -6.16 5.81
N GLN A 101 -12.22 -6.07 7.14
CA GLN A 101 -11.81 -4.85 7.83
C GLN A 101 -10.62 -5.16 8.74
N MET A 102 -9.59 -4.33 8.65
CA MET A 102 -8.47 -4.30 9.58
C MET A 102 -8.57 -3.01 10.38
N ARG A 103 -8.58 -3.12 11.71
CA ARG A 103 -8.55 -1.97 12.63
C ARG A 103 -7.25 -1.98 13.41
N THR A 104 -6.65 -0.81 13.56
CA THR A 104 -5.49 -0.64 14.45
C THR A 104 -5.96 -0.65 15.89
N VAL A 105 -5.47 -1.61 16.68
CA VAL A 105 -5.81 -1.79 18.10
C VAL A 105 -4.82 -1.02 18.98
N SER A 106 -3.53 -1.13 18.69
CA SER A 106 -2.49 -0.36 19.34
C SER A 106 -1.36 -0.03 18.39
N GLY A 107 -0.76 1.13 18.57
CA GLY A 107 0.43 1.56 17.84
C GLY A 107 1.70 0.99 18.45
N ILE A 108 2.81 1.69 18.24
CA ILE A 108 4.11 1.33 18.81
C ILE A 108 4.27 1.99 20.18
N GLU A 109 4.76 1.20 21.13
CA GLU A 109 4.97 1.61 22.51
C GLU A 109 6.35 1.13 22.98
N PRO A 110 6.98 1.80 23.95
CA PRO A 110 8.20 1.30 24.57
C PRO A 110 7.94 0.01 25.34
N TRP A 111 8.96 -0.85 25.43
CA TRP A 111 8.88 -2.08 26.22
C TRP A 111 10.23 -2.41 26.86
N GLU A 112 10.18 -3.08 28.01
CA GLU A 112 11.37 -3.58 28.67
C GLU A 112 11.92 -4.82 27.95
N SER A 113 13.24 -4.83 27.72
CA SER A 113 13.95 -5.95 27.14
C SER A 113 15.42 -5.94 27.56
N LYS A 114 16.20 -6.90 27.06
CA LYS A 114 17.66 -6.91 27.26
C LYS A 114 18.37 -5.76 26.52
N ASP A 115 17.76 -5.20 25.47
CA ASP A 115 18.24 -3.97 24.83
C ASP A 115 17.63 -2.76 25.56
N PRO A 116 18.43 -1.93 26.26
CA PRO A 116 17.90 -0.80 27.02
C PRO A 116 17.24 0.28 26.16
N ASP A 117 17.51 0.33 24.85
CA ASP A 117 16.90 1.33 23.97
C ASP A 117 15.41 1.04 23.71
N THR A 118 14.95 -0.20 23.90
CA THR A 118 13.54 -0.56 23.61
C THR A 118 12.57 0.12 24.57
N ASN A 119 13.00 0.49 25.78
CA ASN A 119 12.18 1.25 26.73
C ASN A 119 12.13 2.76 26.40
N ARG A 120 12.95 3.22 25.44
CA ARG A 120 13.08 4.64 25.04
C ARG A 120 12.37 4.97 23.73
N VAL A 121 11.73 3.99 23.10
CA VAL A 121 11.01 4.17 21.83
C VAL A 121 9.95 5.26 21.99
N TRP A 122 10.13 6.38 21.29
CA TRP A 122 9.29 7.57 21.43
C TRP A 122 8.25 7.73 20.32
N TRP A 123 8.46 7.10 19.16
CA TRP A 123 7.48 7.13 18.09
C TRP A 123 6.26 6.27 18.44
N ARG A 124 5.10 6.66 17.89
CA ARG A 124 3.80 6.03 18.18
C ARG A 124 3.12 5.47 16.93
N ASP A 125 3.43 6.04 15.78
CA ASP A 125 2.94 5.54 14.49
C ASP A 125 3.82 4.41 13.97
N GLY A 126 3.19 3.31 13.55
CA GLY A 126 3.77 2.28 12.67
C GLY A 126 3.33 2.39 11.22
N GLY A 127 2.58 3.46 10.90
CA GLY A 127 1.98 3.76 9.59
C GLY A 127 0.85 2.84 9.17
N VAL A 128 0.45 2.90 7.91
CA VAL A 128 -0.74 2.21 7.38
C VAL A 128 -0.40 1.30 6.20
N HIS A 129 -0.92 0.07 6.19
CA HIS A 129 -0.65 -0.92 5.14
C HIS A 129 -1.49 -0.70 3.88
N GLN A 130 -1.18 0.34 3.12
CA GLN A 130 -1.95 0.77 1.97
C GLN A 130 -1.98 -0.23 0.80
N ASN A 131 -0.92 -1.04 0.60
CA ASN A 131 -0.81 -1.97 -0.53
C ASN A 131 -1.96 -2.99 -0.61
N ILE A 132 -2.59 -3.35 0.53
CA ILE A 132 -3.70 -4.31 0.55
C ILE A 132 -4.94 -3.75 -0.17
N THR A 133 -5.05 -2.42 -0.28
CA THR A 133 -6.14 -1.75 -1.00
C THR A 133 -5.83 -1.54 -2.48
N HIS A 134 -4.64 -1.87 -2.99
CA HIS A 134 -4.29 -1.61 -4.39
C HIS A 134 -4.86 -2.70 -5.31
N ALA A 135 -5.54 -2.29 -6.38
CA ALA A 135 -6.16 -3.21 -7.32
C ALA A 135 -5.11 -3.95 -8.17
N VAL A 136 -5.37 -5.21 -8.49
CA VAL A 136 -4.44 -6.07 -9.22
C VAL A 136 -4.41 -5.71 -10.71
N ASN A 137 -3.43 -4.90 -11.08
CA ASN A 137 -3.25 -4.36 -12.44
C ASN A 137 -1.94 -4.85 -13.06
N PRO A 138 -1.86 -6.08 -13.60
CA PRO A 138 -0.64 -6.56 -14.24
C PRO A 138 -0.41 -5.86 -15.59
N ASP A 139 0.82 -5.41 -15.84
CA ASP A 139 1.24 -4.97 -17.17
C ASP A 139 1.16 -6.16 -18.15
N PRO A 140 0.43 -6.02 -19.28
CA PRO A 140 0.29 -7.09 -20.27
C PRO A 140 1.62 -7.64 -20.79
N ILE A 141 2.64 -6.79 -20.92
CA ILE A 141 3.92 -7.17 -21.50
C ILE A 141 4.81 -7.83 -20.44
N SER A 142 5.13 -7.14 -19.35
CA SER A 142 6.04 -7.67 -18.34
C SER A 142 5.40 -8.66 -17.38
N GLY A 143 4.11 -8.48 -17.08
CA GLY A 143 3.42 -9.13 -15.96
C GLY A 143 3.66 -8.45 -14.60
N ALA A 144 4.46 -7.36 -14.56
CA ALA A 144 4.69 -6.60 -13.34
C ALA A 144 3.43 -5.86 -12.91
N HIS A 145 3.24 -5.68 -11.61
CA HIS A 145 2.10 -4.94 -11.07
C HIS A 145 2.26 -3.43 -11.29
N CYS A 146 1.23 -2.77 -11.80
CA CYS A 146 1.15 -1.31 -11.94
C CYS A 146 0.76 -0.66 -10.60
N TRP A 147 1.76 -0.18 -9.85
CA TRP A 147 1.57 0.37 -8.51
C TRP A 147 0.96 1.78 -8.46
N LEU A 148 0.98 2.53 -9.56
CA LEU A 148 0.33 3.84 -9.62
C LEU A 148 -1.16 3.66 -9.85
N GLN A 149 -1.96 4.10 -8.88
CA GLN A 149 -3.40 3.87 -8.86
C GLN A 149 -4.15 5.21 -8.89
N LYS A 150 -5.30 5.23 -9.56
CA LYS A 150 -6.28 6.29 -9.40
C LYS A 150 -6.93 6.13 -8.03
N VAL A 151 -7.07 7.23 -7.29
CA VAL A 151 -7.74 7.24 -5.99
C VAL A 151 -8.76 8.38 -5.91
N SER A 152 -9.75 8.18 -5.03
CA SER A 152 -10.66 9.23 -4.58
C SER A 152 -10.37 9.55 -3.12
N ILE A 153 -10.48 10.82 -2.74
CA ILE A 153 -10.09 11.32 -1.42
C ILE A 153 -11.28 11.99 -0.75
N SER A 154 -11.51 11.67 0.53
CA SER A 154 -12.49 12.35 1.37
C SER A 154 -11.98 12.46 2.81
N LYS A 155 -12.68 13.25 3.64
CA LYS A 155 -12.52 13.12 5.09
C LYS A 155 -13.11 11.77 5.56
N PRO A 156 -12.53 11.12 6.58
CA PRO A 156 -13.12 9.92 7.18
C PRO A 156 -14.44 10.22 7.86
N LYS A 157 -15.26 9.18 8.03
CA LYS A 157 -16.45 9.22 8.90
C LYS A 157 -16.05 9.24 10.38
N PRO A 158 -16.96 9.65 11.29
CA PRO A 158 -16.66 9.68 12.73
C PRO A 158 -16.19 8.35 13.34
N ASP A 159 -16.58 7.21 12.76
CA ASP A 159 -16.23 5.86 13.21
C ASP A 159 -15.03 5.23 12.48
N GLU A 160 -14.50 5.92 11.46
CA GLU A 160 -13.32 5.53 10.68
C GLU A 160 -12.07 6.18 11.29
N LYS A 161 -11.16 5.37 11.80
CA LYS A 161 -10.00 5.82 12.57
C LYS A 161 -8.71 5.68 11.79
N TYR A 162 -7.69 6.42 12.21
CA TYR A 162 -6.34 6.27 11.69
C TYR A 162 -5.88 4.80 11.69
N GLY A 163 -5.33 4.34 10.56
CA GLY A 163 -4.87 2.97 10.39
C GLY A 163 -5.97 1.95 10.10
N ASP A 164 -7.24 2.35 10.00
CA ASP A 164 -8.29 1.49 9.50
C ASP A 164 -8.07 1.20 8.01
N VAL A 165 -8.26 -0.06 7.63
CA VAL A 165 -8.18 -0.54 6.25
C VAL A 165 -9.40 -1.41 5.97
N PHE A 166 -9.96 -1.28 4.77
CA PHE A 166 -11.04 -2.11 4.28
C PHE A 166 -10.77 -2.57 2.87
N VAL A 167 -11.11 -3.83 2.58
CA VAL A 167 -10.99 -4.41 1.24
C VAL A 167 -12.18 -5.32 0.94
N ASP A 168 -12.57 -5.34 -0.33
CA ASP A 168 -13.53 -6.27 -0.90
C ASP A 168 -12.83 -7.17 -1.93
N THR A 169 -12.74 -8.46 -1.62
CA THR A 169 -12.05 -9.45 -2.47
C THR A 169 -12.83 -9.77 -3.74
N ASN A 170 -14.16 -9.62 -3.72
CA ASN A 170 -14.99 -9.81 -4.91
C ASN A 170 -14.70 -8.69 -5.90
N LYS A 171 -14.69 -7.44 -5.44
CA LYS A 171 -14.27 -6.28 -6.25
C LYS A 171 -12.85 -6.42 -6.79
N SER A 172 -11.94 -6.97 -5.99
CA SER A 172 -10.57 -7.24 -6.43
C SER A 172 -10.53 -8.17 -7.64
N PHE A 173 -11.27 -9.27 -7.60
CA PHE A 173 -11.30 -10.22 -8.71
C PHE A 173 -12.06 -9.68 -9.94
N GLU A 174 -13.15 -8.95 -9.73
CA GLU A 174 -13.88 -8.26 -10.79
C GLU A 174 -13.01 -7.22 -11.51
N HIS A 175 -12.30 -6.38 -10.74
CA HIS A 175 -11.39 -5.38 -11.29
C HIS A 175 -10.25 -6.04 -12.07
N PHE A 176 -9.65 -7.11 -11.54
CA PHE A 176 -8.61 -7.87 -12.24
C PHE A 176 -9.10 -8.41 -13.60
N LYS A 177 -10.32 -8.99 -13.66
CA LYS A 177 -10.90 -9.45 -14.92
C LYS A 177 -11.12 -8.31 -15.91
N LYS A 178 -11.64 -7.20 -15.43
CA LYS A 178 -11.86 -5.98 -16.22
C LYS A 178 -10.54 -5.44 -16.79
N TRP A 179 -9.51 -5.37 -15.95
CA TRP A 179 -8.17 -4.94 -16.34
C TRP A 179 -7.58 -5.84 -17.43
N ASN A 180 -7.68 -7.17 -17.28
CA ASN A 180 -7.23 -8.10 -18.32
C ASN A 180 -8.01 -7.95 -19.63
N GLY A 181 -9.31 -7.66 -19.57
CA GLY A 181 -10.11 -7.33 -20.75
C GLY A 181 -9.54 -6.11 -21.48
N TRP A 182 -9.37 -4.99 -20.75
CA TRP A 182 -8.79 -3.77 -21.30
C TRP A 182 -7.37 -3.95 -21.83
N ALA A 183 -6.54 -4.73 -21.14
CA ALA A 183 -5.19 -5.03 -21.56
C ALA A 183 -5.20 -5.81 -22.88
N LYS A 184 -5.98 -6.90 -22.96
CA LYS A 184 -6.14 -7.72 -24.16
C LYS A 184 -6.69 -6.91 -25.36
N GLU A 185 -7.66 -6.03 -25.14
CA GLU A 185 -8.23 -5.17 -26.18
C GLU A 185 -7.23 -4.17 -26.76
N ARG A 186 -6.20 -3.80 -25.99
CA ARG A 186 -5.17 -2.83 -26.38
C ARG A 186 -3.82 -3.47 -26.74
N GLU A 187 -3.67 -4.76 -26.48
CA GLU A 187 -2.46 -5.50 -26.82
C GLU A 187 -2.26 -5.51 -28.33
N THR A 188 -1.00 -5.32 -28.73
CA THR A 188 -0.57 -5.58 -30.10
C THR A 188 0.44 -6.72 -30.04
N HIS A 189 0.39 -7.61 -31.03
CA HIS A 189 1.29 -8.75 -31.13
C HIS A 189 2.15 -8.63 -32.39
N PRO A 190 3.16 -7.74 -32.40
CA PRO A 190 4.08 -7.64 -33.52
C PRO A 190 4.70 -9.01 -33.83
N ASN A 191 4.68 -9.40 -35.11
CA ASN A 191 5.21 -10.68 -35.59
C ASN A 191 4.54 -11.92 -34.95
N GLY A 192 3.29 -11.81 -34.49
CA GLY A 192 2.54 -12.92 -33.88
C GLY A 192 3.03 -13.30 -32.48
N LEU A 193 3.86 -12.47 -31.85
CA LEU A 193 4.39 -12.72 -30.51
C LEU A 193 3.39 -12.32 -29.42
N ARG A 194 3.04 -13.25 -28.54
CA ARG A 194 2.33 -12.99 -27.29
C ARG A 194 3.08 -11.95 -26.45
N ARG A 195 4.41 -12.05 -26.39
CA ARG A 195 5.31 -11.17 -25.64
C ARG A 195 6.70 -11.06 -26.31
N PRO A 196 7.49 -10.00 -26.04
CA PRO A 196 8.81 -9.83 -26.63
C PRO A 196 9.83 -10.88 -26.17
N LEU A 197 10.64 -11.38 -27.11
CA LEU A 197 11.69 -12.38 -26.83
C LEU A 197 12.88 -11.84 -26.03
N TRP A 198 13.15 -10.53 -26.12
CA TRP A 198 14.28 -9.89 -25.45
C TRP A 198 14.06 -9.65 -23.95
N MET A 199 12.81 -9.75 -23.47
CA MET A 199 12.50 -9.57 -22.06
C MET A 199 12.76 -10.87 -21.29
N GLY A 200 13.85 -10.91 -20.53
CA GLY A 200 14.23 -12.07 -19.72
C GLY A 200 13.19 -12.42 -18.65
N ARG A 201 12.98 -13.72 -18.43
CA ARG A 201 12.01 -14.23 -17.45
C ARG A 201 12.60 -15.40 -16.65
N PRO A 202 12.28 -15.49 -15.34
CA PRO A 202 12.44 -16.76 -14.63
C PRO A 202 11.64 -17.85 -15.36
N LEU A 203 12.26 -19.01 -15.58
CA LEU A 203 11.63 -20.14 -16.28
C LEU A 203 11.11 -19.75 -17.68
N THR A 204 11.99 -19.16 -18.50
CA THR A 204 11.66 -18.73 -19.87
C THR A 204 11.09 -19.91 -20.68
N PRO A 205 9.90 -19.79 -21.29
CA PRO A 205 9.31 -20.84 -22.12
C PRO A 205 10.17 -21.20 -23.34
N GLN A 206 9.89 -22.35 -23.96
CA GLN A 206 10.42 -22.65 -25.30
C GLN A 206 9.98 -21.59 -26.31
N LYS A 207 10.84 -21.27 -27.29
CA LYS A 207 10.65 -20.13 -28.20
C LYS A 207 9.32 -20.18 -28.95
N GLU A 208 8.85 -21.37 -29.29
CA GLU A 208 7.60 -21.60 -30.02
C GLU A 208 6.36 -21.22 -29.19
N GLN A 209 6.46 -21.25 -27.85
CA GLN A 209 5.37 -20.89 -26.94
C GLN A 209 5.16 -19.37 -26.84
N PHE A 210 6.08 -18.57 -27.38
CA PHE A 210 5.91 -17.12 -27.47
C PHE A 210 4.98 -16.70 -28.60
N TYR A 211 4.71 -17.57 -29.58
CA TYR A 211 3.87 -17.25 -30.71
C TYR A 211 2.39 -17.58 -30.44
N ILE A 212 1.51 -16.74 -30.96
CA ILE A 212 0.09 -17.04 -31.03
C ILE A 212 -0.08 -18.08 -32.11
N LYS A 213 -0.74 -19.19 -31.77
CA LYS A 213 -1.19 -20.17 -32.75
C LYS A 213 -2.54 -19.70 -33.27
N ASP A 214 -2.72 -19.77 -34.58
CA ASP A 214 -4.00 -19.51 -35.24
C ASP A 214 -5.13 -20.40 -34.66
#